data_AF-A0A6G2DPA3-F1
#
_entry.id   AF-A0A6G2DPA3-F1
#
_cell.length_a   1.000
_cell.length_b   1.000
_cell.length_c   1.000
_cell.angle_alpha   90.00
_cell.angle_beta   90.00
_cell.angle_gamma   90.00
#
_symmetry.space_group_name_H-M   'P 1'
#
loop_
_entity.id
_entity.type
_entity.pdbx_description
1 polymer ?
#
loop_
_entity_poly.entity_id
_entity_poly.type
_entity_poly.pdbx_seq_one_letter_code
_entity_poly.pdbx_strand_id
1 'polypeptide(L)'
;DQLTPPRQEKALTYLKKQLLEQKNENIVSENIISLDDYRESKTLPVIGVVTAGNGITQDDNLNIEKCFYTDEIPDDYDAIAYVVGNSMEPKIKNGDYLFIKNTPQVDYNTIGIFQVDGANYVKKLRQGYLESLNPDCADIQLDESNDIRTIGEVV
;
A
#
# COMPACT_ATOMS: atom_id res chain seq x y z
N ASP A 1 -22.82 28.57 -42.35
CA ASP A 1 -23.88 29.01 -41.43
C ASP A 1 -23.34 29.91 -40.33
N GLN A 2 -23.93 31.09 -40.16
CA GLN A 2 -23.66 31.99 -39.03
C GLN A 2 -24.94 32.18 -38.23
N LEU A 3 -24.82 32.15 -36.90
CA LEU A 3 -25.92 32.48 -36.00
C LEU A 3 -26.38 33.92 -36.26
N THR A 4 -27.69 34.14 -36.30
CA THR A 4 -28.25 35.49 -36.39
C THR A 4 -27.90 36.29 -35.13
N PRO A 5 -27.79 37.63 -35.19
CA PRO A 5 -27.38 38.45 -34.05
C PRO A 5 -28.15 38.17 -32.74
N PRO A 6 -29.50 37.96 -32.76
CA PRO A 6 -30.24 37.59 -31.54
C PRO A 6 -29.86 36.22 -30.97
N ARG A 7 -29.42 35.28 -31.82
CA ARG A 7 -28.96 33.95 -31.39
C ARG A 7 -27.53 34.00 -30.86
N GLN A 8 -26.69 34.89 -31.40
CA GLN A 8 -25.34 35.14 -30.87
C GLN A 8 -25.40 35.71 -29.44
N GLU A 9 -26.31 36.65 -29.19
CA GLU A 9 -26.49 37.25 -27.86
C GLU A 9 -26.99 36.24 -26.81
N LYS A 10 -27.89 35.35 -27.21
CA LYS A 10 -28.32 34.22 -26.37
C LYS A 10 -27.18 33.26 -26.05
N ALA A 11 -26.36 32.91 -27.05
CA ALA A 11 -25.19 32.04 -26.86
C ALA A 11 -24.16 32.68 -25.92
N LEU A 12 -23.89 33.98 -26.07
CA LEU A 12 -22.97 34.71 -25.20
C LEU A 12 -23.46 34.75 -23.76
N THR A 13 -24.76 34.98 -23.55
CA THR A 13 -25.37 34.99 -22.21
C THR A 13 -25.26 33.61 -21.55
N TYR A 14 -25.51 32.54 -22.29
CA TYR A 14 -25.36 31.17 -21.80
C TYR A 14 -23.92 30.86 -21.41
N LEU A 15 -22.94 31.20 -22.27
CA LEU A 15 -21.52 30.99 -21.99
C LEU A 15 -21.05 31.76 -20.75
N LYS A 16 -21.50 33.01 -20.58
CA LYS A 16 -21.19 33.81 -19.38
C LYS A 16 -21.76 33.19 -18.11
N LYS A 17 -23.00 32.69 -18.17
CA LYS A 17 -23.63 32.00 -17.05
C LYS A 17 -22.86 30.72 -16.68
N GLN A 18 -22.52 29.90 -17.68
CA GLN A 18 -21.78 28.65 -17.48
C GLN A 18 -20.37 28.91 -16.89
N LEU A 19 -19.68 29.96 -17.35
CA LEU A 19 -18.39 30.37 -16.80
C LEU A 19 -18.50 30.82 -15.33
N LEU A 20 -19.59 31.49 -14.96
CA LEU A 20 -19.83 31.92 -13.59
C LEU A 20 -20.14 30.73 -12.66
N GLU A 21 -20.94 29.78 -13.14
CA GLU A 21 -21.24 28.53 -12.43
C GLU A 21 -19.96 27.72 -12.18
N GLN A 22 -19.11 27.54 -13.20
CA GLN A 22 -17.81 26.86 -13.06
C GLN A 22 -16.87 27.56 -12.07
N LYS A 23 -16.83 28.90 -12.06
CA LYS A 23 -16.02 29.65 -11.09
C LYS A 23 -16.53 29.48 -9.66
N ASN A 24 -17.84 29.45 -9.45
CA ASN A 24 -18.42 29.22 -8.13
C ASN A 24 -18.19 27.78 -7.64
N GLU A 25 -18.28 26.78 -8.52
CA GLU A 25 -17.93 25.39 -8.18
C GLU A 25 -16.46 25.26 -7.75
N ASN A 26 -15.54 25.93 -8.44
CA ASN A 26 -14.13 25.94 -8.04
C ASN A 26 -13.90 26.61 -6.67
N ILE A 27 -14.58 27.72 -6.36
CA ILE A 27 -14.46 28.39 -5.04
C ILE A 27 -14.97 27.48 -3.91
N VAL A 28 -16.01 26.69 -4.15
CA VAL A 28 -16.49 25.70 -3.18
C VAL A 28 -15.46 24.57 -3.02
N SER A 29 -14.83 24.11 -4.10
CA SER A 29 -13.81 23.06 -4.06
C SER A 29 -12.52 23.47 -3.34
N GLU A 30 -12.12 24.75 -3.41
CA GLU A 30 -10.92 25.28 -2.74
C GLU A 30 -11.11 25.44 -1.21
N ASN A 31 -12.35 25.44 -0.71
CA ASN A 31 -12.68 25.53 0.72
C ASN A 31 -13.04 24.19 1.36
N ILE A 32 -12.91 23.08 0.63
CA ILE A 32 -13.03 21.75 1.21
C ILE A 32 -11.70 21.44 1.89
N ILE A 33 -11.59 21.82 3.16
CA ILE A 33 -10.51 21.34 4.01
C ILE A 33 -10.64 19.82 4.06
N SER A 34 -9.60 19.09 3.66
CA SER A 34 -9.65 17.64 3.72
C SER A 34 -9.71 17.24 5.18
N LEU A 35 -10.54 16.24 5.52
CA LEU A 35 -10.55 15.71 6.88
C LEU A 35 -9.15 15.19 7.28
N ASP A 36 -8.36 14.78 6.29
CA ASP A 36 -6.96 14.36 6.45
C ASP A 36 -6.02 15.49 6.90
N ASP A 37 -6.36 16.77 6.65
CA ASP A 37 -5.52 17.91 7.07
C ASP A 37 -5.46 18.07 8.60
N TYR A 38 -6.37 17.43 9.33
CA TYR A 38 -6.45 17.44 10.79
C TYR A 38 -5.98 16.14 11.44
N ARG A 39 -5.65 15.10 10.66
CA ARG A 39 -5.20 13.83 11.21
C ARG A 39 -3.77 13.99 11.71
N GLU A 40 -3.53 13.58 12.94
CA GLU A 40 -2.19 13.56 13.49
C GLU A 40 -1.36 12.50 12.73
N SER A 41 -0.13 12.85 12.38
CA SER A 41 0.74 12.00 11.58
C SER A 41 2.11 11.85 12.21
N LYS A 42 2.74 10.70 12.02
CA LYS A 42 4.07 10.38 12.56
C LYS A 42 4.96 9.79 11.47
N THR A 43 6.20 10.24 11.43
CA THR A 43 7.24 9.68 10.57
C THR A 43 7.90 8.48 11.27
N LEU A 44 7.95 7.34 10.60
CA LEU A 44 8.54 6.11 11.10
C LEU A 44 9.58 5.54 10.13
N PRO A 45 10.67 4.93 10.64
CA PRO A 45 11.66 4.26 9.80
C PRO A 45 11.13 2.91 9.29
N VAL A 46 11.52 2.55 8.08
CA VAL A 46 11.17 1.29 7.42
C VAL A 46 12.42 0.42 7.33
N ILE A 47 12.39 -0.74 7.98
CA ILE A 47 13.60 -1.51 8.33
C ILE A 47 13.86 -2.66 7.33
N GLY A 48 12.96 -2.93 6.39
CA GLY A 48 13.21 -3.98 5.41
C GLY A 48 12.36 -3.89 4.16
N VAL A 49 12.85 -4.56 3.11
CA VAL A 49 12.07 -4.85 1.90
C VAL A 49 11.80 -6.35 1.90
N VAL A 50 10.59 -6.73 1.49
CA VAL A 50 10.15 -8.13 1.40
C VAL A 50 9.58 -8.39 0.02
N THR A 51 10.04 -9.47 -0.63
CA THR A 51 9.71 -9.75 -2.04
C THR A 51 8.75 -10.90 -2.21
N ALA A 52 7.89 -10.76 -3.21
CA ALA A 52 6.96 -11.78 -3.69
C ALA A 52 7.59 -12.87 -4.62
N GLY A 53 8.90 -12.82 -4.90
CA GLY A 53 9.61 -13.66 -5.89
C GLY A 53 11.11 -13.82 -5.57
N ASN A 54 11.99 -13.95 -6.58
CA ASN A 54 13.45 -14.12 -6.39
C ASN A 54 13.98 -13.15 -5.33
N GLY A 55 14.37 -13.70 -4.18
CA GLY A 55 14.72 -12.95 -3.00
C GLY A 55 15.60 -11.74 -3.20
N ILE A 56 15.31 -10.72 -2.42
CA ILE A 56 16.27 -9.65 -2.16
C ILE A 56 17.07 -9.98 -0.90
N THR A 57 18.38 -9.83 -1.01
CA THR A 57 19.26 -9.68 0.15
C THR A 57 18.98 -8.31 0.75
N GLN A 58 18.82 -8.22 2.07
CA GLN A 58 18.74 -6.93 2.76
C GLN A 58 19.98 -6.10 2.40
N ASP A 59 19.76 -4.94 1.79
CA ASP A 59 20.74 -3.86 1.81
C ASP A 59 20.40 -3.04 3.05
N ASP A 60 21.24 -3.16 4.09
CA ASP A 60 21.02 -2.62 5.46
C ASP A 60 20.90 -1.07 5.52
N ASN A 61 20.78 -0.39 4.37
CA ASN A 61 21.05 1.04 4.24
C ASN A 61 19.95 1.85 3.54
N LEU A 62 18.77 1.30 3.30
CA LEU A 62 17.60 2.08 2.87
C LEU A 62 16.97 2.75 4.09
N ASN A 63 17.48 3.93 4.47
CA ASN A 63 16.84 4.85 5.42
C ASN A 63 15.57 5.44 4.81
N ILE A 64 14.56 4.59 4.59
CA ILE A 64 13.24 5.01 4.12
C ILE A 64 12.45 5.44 5.35
N GLU A 65 12.11 6.72 5.39
CA GLU A 65 11.15 7.26 6.35
C GLU A 65 9.80 7.41 5.66
N LYS A 66 8.74 6.98 6.34
CA LYS A 66 7.37 7.10 5.83
C LYS A 66 6.49 7.77 6.88
N CYS A 67 5.67 8.72 6.43
CA CYS A 67 4.65 9.35 7.25
C CYS A 67 3.37 8.50 7.21
N PHE A 68 2.85 8.19 8.39
CA PHE A 68 1.60 7.47 8.61
C PHE A 68 0.68 8.32 9.48
N TYR A 69 -0.62 8.17 9.31
CA TYR A 69 -1.57 8.72 10.28
C TYR A 69 -1.53 7.91 11.57
N THR A 70 -1.62 8.58 12.72
CA THR A 70 -1.46 7.92 14.03
C THR A 70 -2.53 6.88 14.32
N ASP A 71 -3.73 7.06 13.75
CA ASP A 71 -4.85 6.12 13.84
C ASP A 71 -4.73 4.89 12.93
N GLU A 72 -3.76 4.89 12.00
CA GLU A 72 -3.43 3.74 11.13
C GLU A 72 -2.26 2.91 11.66
N ILE A 73 -1.56 3.39 12.68
CA ILE A 73 -0.44 2.68 13.30
C ILE A 73 -1.00 1.75 14.40
N PRO A 74 -0.73 0.43 14.34
CA PRO A 74 -1.09 -0.49 15.41
C PRO A 74 -0.43 -0.11 16.75
N ASP A 75 -1.13 -0.36 17.85
CA ASP A 75 -0.61 -0.10 19.20
C ASP A 75 0.66 -0.93 19.51
N ASP A 76 0.75 -2.14 18.95
CA ASP A 76 1.85 -3.08 19.19
C ASP A 76 2.45 -3.58 17.88
N TYR A 77 3.65 -3.12 17.55
CA TYR A 77 4.47 -3.59 16.43
C TYR A 77 5.96 -3.38 16.77
N ASP A 78 6.84 -4.15 16.12
CA ASP A 78 8.28 -4.09 16.34
C ASP A 78 9.05 -3.52 15.13
N ALA A 79 8.51 -3.68 13.90
CA ALA A 79 9.15 -3.21 12.68
C ALA A 79 8.14 -2.88 11.56
N ILE A 80 8.61 -2.18 10.53
CA ILE A 80 7.87 -1.91 9.29
C ILE A 80 8.65 -2.48 8.10
N ALA A 81 7.96 -3.21 7.22
CA ALA A 81 8.52 -3.64 5.94
C ALA A 81 7.80 -3.00 4.75
N TYR A 82 8.55 -2.74 3.69
CA TYR A 82 8.06 -2.31 2.40
C TYR A 82 7.87 -3.50 1.46
N VAL A 83 6.70 -3.59 0.83
CA VAL A 83 6.33 -4.72 -0.02
C VAL A 83 6.77 -4.49 -1.47
N VAL A 84 7.49 -5.46 -2.03
CA VAL A 84 7.85 -5.50 -3.44
C VAL A 84 7.27 -6.74 -4.12
N GLY A 85 6.54 -6.49 -5.21
CA GLY A 85 5.85 -7.49 -6.01
C GLY A 85 4.41 -7.73 -5.59
N ASN A 86 3.74 -8.66 -6.28
CA ASN A 86 2.28 -8.75 -6.33
C ASN A 86 1.70 -10.06 -5.78
N SER A 87 2.50 -10.94 -5.16
CA SER A 87 2.03 -12.28 -4.75
C SER A 87 0.94 -12.29 -3.68
N MET A 88 0.73 -11.16 -3.02
CA MET A 88 -0.28 -11.00 -1.97
C MET A 88 -1.44 -10.10 -2.39
N GLU A 89 -1.49 -9.72 -3.67
CA GLU A 89 -2.60 -8.96 -4.24
C GLU A 89 -3.88 -9.80 -4.29
N PRO A 90 -5.07 -9.18 -4.17
CA PRO A 90 -5.29 -7.73 -4.01
C PRO A 90 -5.18 -7.24 -2.56
N LYS A 91 -4.97 -8.13 -1.57
CA LYS A 91 -5.03 -7.80 -0.15
C LYS A 91 -3.84 -6.96 0.30
N ILE A 92 -2.65 -7.27 -0.19
CA ILE A 92 -1.40 -6.53 0.05
C ILE A 92 -0.78 -6.26 -1.31
N LYS A 93 -0.61 -4.99 -1.63
CA LYS A 93 -0.17 -4.53 -2.95
C LYS A 93 1.31 -4.22 -2.96
N ASN A 94 1.88 -4.27 -4.16
CA ASN A 94 3.21 -3.72 -4.37
C ASN A 94 3.24 -2.24 -3.94
N GLY A 95 4.16 -1.89 -3.05
CA GLY A 95 4.30 -0.54 -2.52
C GLY A 95 3.65 -0.31 -1.16
N ASP A 96 2.95 -1.31 -0.60
CA ASP A 96 2.39 -1.23 0.74
C ASP A 96 3.48 -1.29 1.82
N TYR A 97 3.15 -0.77 3.01
CA TYR A 97 3.95 -0.86 4.21
C TYR A 97 3.23 -1.75 5.21
N LEU A 98 3.93 -2.74 5.76
CA LEU A 98 3.39 -3.71 6.69
C LEU A 98 3.98 -3.49 8.07
N PHE A 99 3.13 -3.39 9.08
CA PHE A 99 3.54 -3.46 10.48
C PHE A 99 3.75 -4.92 10.86
N ILE A 100 4.82 -5.18 11.61
CA ILE A 100 5.28 -6.53 11.91
C ILE A 100 5.45 -6.65 13.41
N LYS A 101 4.89 -7.73 13.96
CA LYS A 101 5.24 -8.20 15.30
C LYS A 101 6.24 -9.35 15.19
N ASN A 102 7.42 -9.18 15.77
CA ASN A 102 8.45 -10.21 15.77
C ASN A 102 7.99 -11.39 16.62
N THR A 103 7.89 -12.56 16.01
CA THR A 103 7.49 -13.79 16.67
C THR A 103 8.33 -14.95 16.15
N PRO A 104 8.78 -15.88 17.01
CA PRO A 104 9.49 -17.08 16.56
C PRO A 104 8.60 -18.01 15.71
N GLN A 105 7.27 -17.89 15.83
CA GLN A 105 6.32 -18.74 15.13
C GLN A 105 5.05 -17.96 14.75
N VAL A 106 4.56 -18.19 13.54
CA VAL A 106 3.28 -17.69 13.04
C VAL A 106 2.30 -18.86 12.97
N ASP A 107 1.03 -18.62 13.29
CA ASP A 107 0.00 -19.65 13.21
C ASP A 107 -0.34 -20.02 11.76
N TYR A 108 -0.81 -21.25 11.57
CA TYR A 108 -1.30 -21.66 10.25
C TYR A 108 -2.47 -20.80 9.81
N ASN A 109 -2.49 -20.49 8.51
CA ASN A 109 -3.45 -19.60 7.85
C ASN A 109 -3.29 -18.12 8.17
N THR A 110 -2.19 -17.73 8.81
CA THR A 110 -1.84 -16.33 9.09
C THR A 110 -0.81 -15.80 8.08
N ILE A 111 -0.86 -14.50 7.80
CA ILE A 111 0.11 -13.83 6.94
C ILE A 111 1.33 -13.45 7.79
N GLY A 112 2.49 -13.88 7.37
CA GLY A 112 3.75 -13.58 8.04
C GLY A 112 4.85 -13.23 7.06
N ILE A 113 5.98 -12.84 7.63
CA ILE A 113 7.23 -12.65 6.89
C ILE A 113 8.15 -13.82 7.20
N PHE A 114 8.59 -14.47 6.14
CA PHE A 114 9.43 -15.65 6.18
C PHE A 114 10.69 -15.41 5.37
N GLN A 115 11.84 -15.76 5.94
CA GLN A 115 13.07 -15.90 5.19
C GLN A 115 13.17 -17.35 4.73
N VAL A 116 13.32 -17.59 3.42
CA VAL A 116 13.53 -18.91 2.83
C VAL A 116 14.77 -18.82 1.95
N ASP A 117 15.80 -19.61 2.24
CA ASP A 117 17.06 -19.64 1.50
C ASP A 117 17.72 -18.25 1.33
N GLY A 118 17.68 -17.44 2.40
CA GLY A 118 18.24 -16.08 2.45
C GLY A 118 17.36 -14.99 1.85
N ALA A 119 16.19 -15.33 1.31
CA ALA A 119 15.24 -14.44 0.67
C ALA A 119 14.02 -14.16 1.56
N ASN A 120 13.60 -12.90 1.69
CA ASN A 120 12.42 -12.55 2.50
C ASN A 120 11.12 -12.53 1.67
N TYR A 121 10.07 -13.15 2.20
CA TYR A 121 8.75 -13.27 1.59
C TYR A 121 7.64 -12.88 2.54
N VAL A 122 6.63 -12.16 2.04
CA VAL A 122 5.32 -12.04 2.69
C VAL A 122 4.41 -13.09 2.06
N LYS A 123 3.91 -14.02 2.86
CA LYS A 123 3.04 -15.11 2.41
C LYS A 123 2.08 -15.53 3.51
N LYS A 124 1.06 -16.29 3.16
CA LYS A 124 0.21 -16.97 4.14
C LYS A 124 0.79 -18.35 4.47
N LEU A 125 1.04 -18.63 5.74
CA LEU A 125 1.60 -19.91 6.15
C LEU A 125 0.57 -21.03 6.03
N ARG A 126 0.92 -22.11 5.34
CA ARG A 126 0.14 -23.36 5.27
C ARG A 126 0.99 -24.53 5.74
N GLN A 127 0.39 -25.71 5.83
CA GLN A 127 1.11 -26.91 6.23
C GLN A 127 2.03 -27.36 5.08
N GLY A 128 3.33 -27.10 5.21
CA GLY A 128 4.36 -27.52 4.26
C GLY A 128 4.60 -26.56 3.07
N TYR A 129 3.95 -25.40 3.02
CA TYR A 129 4.20 -24.40 1.98
C TYR A 129 3.76 -23.00 2.41
N LEU A 130 4.25 -22.01 1.69
CA LEU A 130 3.85 -20.61 1.80
C LEU A 130 2.95 -20.24 0.61
N GLU A 131 1.70 -19.86 0.91
CA GLU A 131 0.67 -19.57 -0.07
C GLU A 131 0.74 -18.11 -0.55
N SER A 132 0.70 -17.93 -1.87
CA SER A 132 0.43 -16.65 -2.52
C SER A 132 -1.08 -16.39 -2.52
N LEU A 133 -1.52 -15.19 -2.14
CA LEU A 133 -2.93 -14.80 -2.27
C LEU A 133 -3.31 -14.43 -3.70
N ASN A 134 -2.31 -14.02 -4.50
CA ASN A 134 -2.48 -13.77 -5.92
C ASN A 134 -2.34 -15.09 -6.70
N PRO A 135 -3.41 -15.56 -7.38
CA PRO A 135 -3.39 -16.82 -8.14
C PRO A 135 -2.38 -16.86 -9.29
N ASP A 136 -1.94 -15.71 -9.79
CA ASP A 136 -0.94 -15.61 -10.86
C ASP A 136 0.50 -15.81 -10.35
N CYS A 137 0.69 -15.92 -9.03
CA CYS A 137 1.98 -16.15 -8.39
C CYS A 137 2.05 -17.55 -7.79
N ALA A 138 3.19 -18.21 -7.95
CA ALA A 138 3.39 -19.55 -7.42
C ALA A 138 3.50 -19.56 -5.89
N ASP A 139 3.05 -20.67 -5.29
CA ASP A 139 3.33 -20.99 -3.90
C ASP A 139 4.77 -21.46 -3.72
N ILE A 140 5.31 -21.26 -2.52
CA ILE A 140 6.66 -21.73 -2.16
C ILE A 140 6.51 -23.00 -1.35
N GLN A 141 6.86 -24.13 -1.96
CA GLN A 141 6.88 -25.41 -1.25
C GLN A 141 8.06 -25.43 -0.28
N LEU A 142 7.83 -25.93 0.93
CA LEU A 142 8.85 -26.03 1.96
C LEU A 142 9.21 -27.50 2.16
N ASP A 143 10.48 -27.82 2.05
CA ASP A 143 11.03 -29.14 2.34
C ASP A 143 12.21 -29.07 3.33
N GLU A 144 12.75 -30.23 3.70
CA GLU A 144 13.86 -30.33 4.67
C GLU A 144 15.17 -29.71 4.17
N SER A 145 15.28 -29.38 2.89
CA SER A 145 16.47 -28.74 2.31
C SER A 145 16.43 -27.23 2.35
N ASN A 146 15.24 -26.63 2.56
CA ASN A 146 15.11 -25.17 2.66
C ASN A 146 15.52 -24.67 4.05
N ASP A 147 16.32 -23.60 4.07
CA ASP A 147 16.56 -22.84 5.31
C ASP A 147 15.43 -21.84 5.52
N ILE A 148 14.47 -22.20 6.38
CA ILE A 148 13.33 -21.34 6.72
C ILE A 148 13.46 -20.72 8.10
N ARG A 149 13.23 -19.40 8.16
CA ARG A 149 13.12 -18.64 9.39
C ARG A 149 11.90 -17.73 9.37
N THR A 150 11.10 -17.80 10.42
CA THR A 150 10.04 -16.82 10.69
C THR A 150 10.66 -15.51 11.18
N ILE A 151 10.29 -14.40 10.56
CA ILE A 151 10.67 -13.05 11.01
C ILE A 151 9.60 -12.48 11.92
N GLY A 152 8.33 -12.58 11.52
CA GLY A 152 7.22 -12.08 12.30
C GLY A 152 5.86 -12.23 11.62
N GLU A 153 4.82 -11.83 12.34
CA GLU A 153 3.44 -11.77 11.91
C GLU A 153 3.09 -10.36 11.42
N VAL A 154 2.24 -10.26 10.39
CA VAL A 154 1.72 -8.97 9.92
C VAL A 154 0.50 -8.59 10.75
N VAL A 155 0.53 -7.40 11.36
CA VAL A 155 -0.51 -6.87 12.28
C VAL A 155 -1.24 -5.66 11.74
#